data_AF-A0A1M4SSM1-F1
#
_entry.id   AF-A0A1M4SSM1-F1
#
_cell.length_a   1.000
_cell.length_b   1.000
_cell.length_c   1.000
_cell.angle_alpha   90.00
_cell.angle_beta   90.00
_cell.angle_gamma   90.00
#
_symmetry.space_group_name_H-M   'P 1'
#
loop_
_entity.id
_entity.type
_entity.pdbx_description
1 polymer ?
#
loop_
_entity_poly.entity_id
_entity_poly.type
_entity_poly.pdbx_seq_one_letter_code
_entity_poly.pdbx_strand_id
1 'polypeptide(L)'
;MDSYKELFDAYFCEVNNLTELLAKYVNAYRLLIGGAGELNNIALARKKDVRNAIERANQLGEIIDVLLDVLESVECAYLDYIRLKSDIIALKTEKKLILTEIDNELLFQNSKREEFNAKKNNDEREKKKRKRRKTKKDFEKEFNKECKDCDVCDGECNDNEPVDPPYQEEPLDEFINKKDID
;
A
#
# COMPACT_ATOMS: atom_id res chain seq x y z
N MET A 1 18.48 -3.82 -11.36
CA MET A 1 17.89 -2.53 -11.80
C MET A 1 18.61 -1.38 -11.10
N ASP A 2 19.85 -1.60 -10.65
CA ASP A 2 20.50 -0.86 -9.56
C ASP A 2 21.46 0.22 -10.08
N SER A 3 21.84 0.13 -11.35
CA SER A 3 22.81 1.01 -12.01
C SER A 3 22.41 2.50 -12.02
N TYR A 4 21.12 2.83 -12.20
CA TYR A 4 20.69 4.24 -12.23
C TYR A 4 20.65 4.88 -10.85
N LYS A 5 20.29 4.12 -9.82
CA LYS A 5 20.26 4.64 -8.44
C LYS A 5 21.68 4.94 -7.98
N GLU A 6 22.60 4.02 -8.20
CA GLU A 6 24.03 4.20 -7.89
C GLU A 6 24.64 5.40 -8.62
N LEU A 7 24.28 5.61 -9.89
CA LEU A 7 24.71 6.77 -10.67
C LEU A 7 24.26 8.09 -10.02
N PHE A 8 22.99 8.20 -9.63
CA PHE A 8 22.47 9.42 -9.00
C PHE A 8 22.96 9.62 -7.57
N ASP A 9 23.18 8.54 -6.82
CA ASP A 9 23.78 8.61 -5.49
C ASP A 9 25.23 9.11 -5.59
N ALA A 10 26.00 8.62 -6.57
CA ALA A 10 27.34 9.14 -6.88
C ALA A 10 27.29 10.61 -7.30
N TYR A 11 26.34 11.00 -8.16
CA TYR A 11 26.17 12.38 -8.59
C TYR A 11 25.83 13.32 -7.42
N PHE A 12 24.97 12.88 -6.50
CA PHE A 12 24.66 13.62 -5.27
C PHE A 12 25.89 13.78 -4.38
N CYS A 13 26.73 12.74 -4.26
CA CYS A 13 28.01 12.83 -3.57
C CYS A 13 28.91 13.89 -4.20
N GLU A 14 29.00 13.95 -5.53
CA GLU A 14 29.81 14.98 -6.22
C GLU A 14 29.29 16.41 -5.96
N VAL A 15 27.98 16.64 -6.03
CA VAL A 15 27.39 17.96 -5.68
C VAL A 15 27.73 18.38 -4.25
N ASN A 16 27.63 17.44 -3.30
CA ASN A 16 28.00 17.72 -1.91
C ASN A 16 29.50 18.00 -1.77
N ASN A 17 30.36 17.22 -2.44
CA ASN A 17 31.80 17.43 -2.41
C ASN A 17 32.18 18.81 -2.93
N LEU A 18 31.56 19.26 -4.04
CA LEU A 18 31.77 20.59 -4.59
C LEU A 18 31.28 21.70 -3.63
N THR A 19 30.13 21.49 -2.99
CA THR A 19 29.58 22.41 -1.98
C THR A 19 30.50 22.53 -0.77
N GLU A 20 31.05 21.41 -0.29
CA GLU A 20 32.04 21.41 0.79
C GLU A 20 33.36 22.10 0.38
N LEU A 21 33.82 21.87 -0.86
CA LEU A 21 35.02 22.51 -1.38
C LEU A 21 34.83 24.03 -1.44
N LEU A 22 33.67 24.50 -1.90
CA LEU A 22 33.30 25.90 -1.93
C LEU A 22 33.35 26.51 -0.53
N ALA A 23 32.77 25.84 0.47
CA ALA A 23 32.82 26.29 1.86
C ALA A 23 34.26 26.42 2.37
N LYS A 24 35.15 25.49 2.02
CA LYS A 24 36.57 25.54 2.38
C LYS A 24 37.27 26.73 1.73
N TYR A 25 37.00 27.02 0.45
CA TYR A 25 37.60 28.14 -0.26
C TYR A 25 37.08 29.50 0.22
N VAL A 26 35.77 29.64 0.46
CA VAL A 26 35.20 30.88 1.04
C VAL A 26 35.81 31.17 2.41
N ASN A 27 36.01 30.14 3.23
CA ASN A 27 36.70 30.31 4.52
C ASN A 27 38.16 30.75 4.35
N ALA A 28 38.90 30.15 3.42
CA ALA A 28 40.27 30.54 3.11
C ALA A 28 40.35 31.99 2.57
N TYR A 29 39.42 32.40 1.71
CA TYR A 29 39.31 33.76 1.20
C TYR A 29 39.10 34.76 2.34
N ARG A 30 38.14 34.48 3.23
CA ARG A 30 37.89 35.32 4.42
C ARG A 30 39.14 35.45 5.31
N LEU A 31 39.88 34.35 5.51
CA LEU A 31 41.12 34.35 6.29
C LEU A 31 42.22 35.18 5.62
N LEU A 32 42.37 35.10 4.29
CA LEU A 32 43.35 35.90 3.55
C LEU A 32 43.04 37.39 3.64
N ILE A 33 41.78 37.78 3.45
CA ILE A 33 41.34 39.18 3.59
C ILE A 33 41.54 39.68 5.02
N GLY A 34 41.15 38.88 6.02
CA GLY A 34 41.36 39.20 7.43
C GLY A 34 42.85 39.39 7.77
N GLY A 35 43.69 38.44 7.36
CA GLY A 35 45.14 38.51 7.57
C GLY A 35 45.79 39.69 6.85
N ALA A 36 45.31 40.07 5.66
CA ALA A 36 45.77 41.29 4.98
C ALA A 36 45.41 42.56 5.76
N GLY A 37 44.21 42.61 6.35
CA GLY A 37 43.77 43.70 7.23
C GLY A 37 44.62 43.80 8.50
N GLU A 38 44.91 42.66 9.15
CA GLU A 38 45.80 42.60 10.31
C GLU A 38 47.23 43.05 9.97
N LEU A 39 47.78 42.57 8.85
CA LEU A 39 49.10 42.98 8.33
C LEU A 39 49.15 44.50 8.12
N ASN A 40 48.10 45.10 7.59
CA ASN A 40 48.05 46.54 7.33
C ASN A 40 48.06 47.40 8.62
N ASN A 41 47.64 46.84 9.75
CA ASN A 41 47.65 47.51 11.05
C ASN A 41 48.98 47.41 11.79
N ILE A 42 49.94 46.60 11.32
CA ILE A 42 51.27 46.49 11.92
C ILE A 42 52.13 47.67 11.45
N ALA A 43 52.60 48.48 12.40
CA ALA A 43 53.34 49.72 12.12
C ALA A 43 54.61 49.53 11.25
N LEU A 44 55.23 48.34 11.29
CA LEU A 44 56.43 48.01 10.51
C LEU A 44 56.12 47.20 9.23
N ALA A 45 54.86 46.93 8.92
CA ALA A 45 54.50 46.18 7.72
C ALA A 45 54.79 46.98 6.46
N ARG A 46 55.37 46.31 5.46
CA ARG A 46 55.62 46.95 4.16
C ARG A 46 54.33 46.92 3.35
N LYS A 47 54.01 48.04 2.69
CA LYS A 47 52.87 48.14 1.75
C LYS A 47 52.87 47.02 0.70
N LYS A 48 54.06 46.57 0.27
CA LYS A 48 54.21 45.46 -0.68
C LYS A 48 53.64 44.15 -0.12
N ASP A 49 53.84 43.87 1.17
CA ASP A 49 53.40 42.63 1.80
C ASP A 49 51.88 42.59 1.94
N VAL A 50 51.27 43.73 2.30
CA VAL A 50 49.80 43.89 2.31
C VAL A 50 49.22 43.69 0.91
N ARG A 51 49.82 44.33 -0.11
CA ARG A 51 49.37 44.18 -1.51
C ARG A 51 49.45 42.73 -1.98
N ASN A 52 50.56 42.05 -1.69
CA ASN A 52 50.73 40.64 -2.03
C ASN A 52 49.68 39.74 -1.34
N ALA A 53 49.27 40.07 -0.11
CA ALA A 53 48.24 39.32 0.61
C ALA A 53 46.85 39.52 -0.05
N ILE A 54 46.52 40.77 -0.42
CA ILE A 54 45.28 41.08 -1.16
C ILE A 54 45.26 40.38 -2.52
N GLU A 55 46.38 40.40 -3.25
CA GLU A 55 46.45 39.79 -4.57
C GLU A 55 46.26 38.27 -4.54
N ARG A 56 46.78 37.59 -3.50
CA ARG A 56 46.47 36.18 -3.26
C ARG A 56 44.99 35.92 -2.95
N ALA A 57 44.35 36.83 -2.20
CA ALA A 57 42.93 36.71 -1.93
C ALA A 57 42.11 36.85 -3.23
N ASN A 58 42.47 37.79 -4.11
CA ASN A 58 41.83 37.96 -5.41
C ASN A 58 41.97 36.71 -6.29
N GLN A 59 43.17 36.12 -6.37
CA GLN A 59 43.40 34.87 -7.10
C GLN A 59 42.51 33.72 -6.57
N LEU A 60 42.34 33.63 -5.25
CA LEU A 60 41.42 32.66 -4.68
C LEU A 60 39.95 32.98 -4.99
N GLY A 61 39.60 34.27 -5.07
CA GLY A 61 38.28 34.72 -5.54
C GLY A 61 37.96 34.22 -6.94
N GLU A 62 38.90 34.34 -7.88
CA GLU A 62 38.73 33.82 -9.26
C GLU A 62 38.49 32.30 -9.27
N ILE A 63 39.16 31.55 -8.39
CA ILE A 63 38.93 30.09 -8.25
C ILE A 63 37.53 29.80 -7.69
N ILE A 64 37.07 30.61 -6.73
CA ILE A 64 35.71 30.51 -6.17
C ILE A 64 34.67 30.76 -7.25
N ASP A 65 34.86 31.75 -8.10
CA ASP A 65 33.94 32.07 -9.19
C ASP A 65 33.81 30.90 -10.18
N VAL A 66 34.94 30.31 -10.60
CA VAL A 66 34.92 29.12 -11.47
C VAL A 66 34.22 27.93 -10.79
N LEU A 67 34.41 27.75 -9.48
CA LEU A 67 33.74 26.68 -8.73
C LEU A 67 32.22 26.92 -8.62
N LEU A 68 31.79 28.17 -8.48
CA LEU A 68 30.36 28.54 -8.48
C LEU A 68 29.72 28.23 -9.82
N ASP A 69 30.36 28.59 -10.94
CA ASP A 69 29.86 28.29 -12.29
C ASP A 69 29.66 26.77 -12.49
N VAL A 70 30.63 25.96 -12.04
CA VAL A 70 30.52 24.49 -12.09
C VAL A 70 29.38 24.00 -11.21
N LEU A 71 29.28 24.49 -9.96
CA LEU A 71 28.25 24.06 -9.03
C LEU A 71 26.85 24.38 -9.54
N GLU A 72 26.62 25.58 -10.09
CA GLU A 72 25.34 25.99 -10.67
C GLU A 72 24.93 25.04 -11.80
N SER A 73 25.87 24.68 -12.69
CA SER A 73 25.58 23.75 -13.80
C SER A 73 25.18 22.34 -13.33
N VAL A 74 25.82 21.83 -12.28
CA VAL A 74 25.61 20.47 -11.77
C VAL A 74 24.36 20.42 -10.87
N GLU A 75 24.12 21.45 -10.07
CA GLU A 75 22.95 21.55 -9.20
C GLU A 75 21.64 21.57 -10.01
N CYS A 76 21.58 22.31 -11.13
CA CYS A 76 20.40 22.33 -11.99
C CYS A 76 19.98 20.93 -12.46
N ALA A 77 20.94 20.13 -12.93
CA ALA A 77 20.66 18.77 -13.40
C ALA A 77 20.18 17.86 -12.25
N TYR A 78 20.75 18.00 -11.05
CA TYR A 78 20.32 17.23 -9.88
C TYR A 78 18.92 17.61 -9.41
N LEU A 79 18.58 18.91 -9.40
CA LEU A 79 17.26 19.40 -9.02
C LEU A 79 16.17 18.90 -9.98
N ASP A 80 16.45 18.87 -11.28
CA ASP A 80 15.51 18.32 -12.27
C ASP A 80 15.27 16.82 -12.06
N TYR A 81 16.30 16.06 -11.70
CA TYR A 81 16.13 14.66 -11.30
C TYR A 81 15.26 14.52 -10.05
N ILE A 82 15.48 15.33 -9.01
CA ILE A 82 14.66 15.28 -7.79
C ILE A 82 13.19 15.56 -8.13
N ARG A 83 12.92 16.57 -8.96
CA ARG A 83 11.57 16.92 -9.42
C ARG A 83 10.91 15.73 -10.12
N LEU A 84 11.57 15.17 -11.13
CA LEU A 84 11.06 14.01 -11.87
C LEU A 84 10.79 12.81 -10.95
N LYS A 85 11.71 12.52 -10.02
CA LYS A 85 11.56 11.43 -9.05
C LYS A 85 10.36 11.66 -8.14
N SER A 86 10.16 12.89 -7.67
CA SER A 86 9.01 13.28 -6.86
C SER A 86 7.69 13.07 -7.61
N ASP A 87 7.61 13.52 -8.85
CA ASP A 87 6.40 13.38 -9.69
C ASP A 87 6.04 11.91 -9.92
N ILE A 88 7.04 11.06 -10.22
CA ILE A 88 6.83 9.62 -10.38
C ILE A 88 6.30 8.98 -9.09
N ILE A 89 6.82 9.39 -7.93
CA ILE A 89 6.34 8.89 -6.63
C ILE A 89 4.90 9.31 -6.39
N ALA A 90 4.55 10.58 -6.68
CA ALA A 90 3.18 11.09 -6.55
C ALA A 90 2.21 10.31 -7.44
N LEU A 91 2.51 10.15 -8.74
CA LEU A 91 1.70 9.39 -9.69
C LEU A 91 1.52 7.93 -9.27
N LYS A 92 2.58 7.28 -8.80
CA LYS A 92 2.49 5.89 -8.30
C LYS A 92 1.63 5.77 -7.06
N THR A 93 1.63 6.79 -6.20
CA THR A 93 0.81 6.83 -4.99
C THR A 93 -0.66 7.04 -5.34
N GLU A 94 -0.96 8.00 -6.22
CA GLU A 94 -2.32 8.25 -6.72
C GLU A 94 -2.90 7.00 -7.41
N LYS A 95 -2.10 6.34 -8.26
CA LYS A 95 -2.50 5.07 -8.88
C LYS A 95 -2.90 4.02 -7.83
N LYS A 96 -2.14 3.88 -6.75
CA LYS A 96 -2.45 2.93 -5.67
C LYS A 96 -3.74 3.29 -4.95
N LEU A 97 -4.00 4.57 -4.71
CA LEU A 97 -5.25 5.04 -4.10
C LEU A 97 -6.44 4.71 -4.98
N ILE A 98 -6.38 5.07 -6.28
CA ILE A 98 -7.45 4.79 -7.24
C ILE A 98 -7.74 3.28 -7.31
N LEU A 99 -6.70 2.44 -7.38
CA LEU A 99 -6.88 0.98 -7.38
C LEU A 99 -7.57 0.49 -6.10
N THR A 100 -7.17 1.00 -4.94
CA THR A 100 -7.79 0.63 -3.66
C THR A 100 -9.27 1.05 -3.59
N GLU A 101 -9.61 2.24 -4.10
CA GLU A 101 -10.99 2.71 -4.18
C GLU A 101 -11.85 1.83 -5.09
N ILE A 102 -11.32 1.44 -6.25
CA ILE A 102 -12.00 0.53 -7.19
C ILE A 102 -12.24 -0.83 -6.51
N ASP A 103 -11.22 -1.39 -5.86
CA ASP A 103 -11.33 -2.69 -5.18
C ASP A 103 -12.38 -2.66 -4.07
N ASN A 104 -12.41 -1.58 -3.28
CA ASN A 104 -13.41 -1.39 -2.23
C ASN A 104 -14.84 -1.31 -2.79
N GLU A 105 -15.06 -0.57 -3.87
CA GLU A 105 -16.37 -0.46 -4.52
C GLU A 105 -16.81 -1.81 -5.10
N LEU A 106 -15.90 -2.55 -5.76
CA LEU A 106 -16.19 -3.89 -6.29
C LEU A 106 -16.58 -4.87 -5.18
N LEU A 107 -15.85 -4.87 -4.07
CA LEU A 107 -16.16 -5.69 -2.90
C LEU A 107 -17.54 -5.36 -2.30
N PHE A 108 -17.86 -4.06 -2.21
CA PHE A 108 -19.15 -3.58 -1.72
C PHE A 108 -20.32 -3.96 -2.63
N GLN A 109 -20.15 -3.88 -3.95
CA GLN A 109 -21.19 -4.27 -4.90
C GLN A 109 -21.42 -5.78 -4.91
N ASN A 110 -20.34 -6.57 -4.80
CA ASN A 110 -20.43 -8.02 -4.74
C ASN A 110 -21.13 -8.51 -3.48
N SER A 111 -20.80 -7.95 -2.31
CA SER A 111 -21.46 -8.32 -1.05
C SER A 111 -22.97 -8.03 -1.07
N LYS A 112 -23.38 -6.87 -1.60
CA LYS A 112 -24.81 -6.55 -1.81
C LYS A 112 -25.52 -7.57 -2.70
N ARG A 113 -24.86 -7.98 -3.79
CA ARG A 113 -25.41 -8.97 -4.73
C ARG A 113 -25.58 -10.33 -4.04
N GLU A 114 -24.59 -10.76 -3.26
CA GLU A 114 -24.64 -11.99 -2.48
C GLU A 114 -25.77 -11.98 -1.45
N GLU A 115 -25.92 -10.88 -0.70
CA GLU A 115 -27.02 -10.70 0.24
C GLU A 115 -28.39 -10.77 -0.45
N PHE A 116 -28.54 -10.11 -1.60
CA PHE A 116 -29.77 -10.15 -2.38
C PHE A 116 -30.10 -11.57 -2.86
N ASN A 117 -29.10 -12.28 -3.37
CA ASN A 117 -29.25 -13.67 -3.82
C ASN A 117 -29.61 -14.60 -2.65
N ALA A 118 -28.99 -14.43 -1.49
CA ALA A 118 -29.29 -15.20 -0.28
C ALA A 118 -30.74 -14.98 0.18
N LYS A 119 -31.21 -13.73 0.20
CA LYS A 119 -32.60 -13.37 0.51
C LYS A 119 -33.58 -14.04 -0.47
N LYS A 120 -33.32 -13.92 -1.78
CA LYS A 120 -34.16 -14.55 -2.82
C LYS A 120 -34.23 -16.08 -2.67
N ASN A 121 -33.10 -16.74 -2.43
CA ASN A 121 -33.04 -18.18 -2.25
C ASN A 121 -33.82 -18.64 -1.01
N ASN A 122 -33.75 -17.90 0.09
CA ASN A 122 -34.52 -18.18 1.29
C ASN A 122 -36.03 -17.99 1.07
N ASP A 123 -36.45 -16.93 0.38
CA ASP A 123 -37.85 -16.69 0.03
C ASP A 123 -38.42 -17.80 -0.85
N GLU A 124 -37.64 -18.30 -1.82
CA GLU A 124 -38.04 -19.42 -2.66
C GLU A 124 -38.17 -20.73 -1.87
N ARG A 125 -37.24 -21.00 -0.94
CA ARG A 125 -37.31 -22.15 -0.02
C ARG A 125 -38.56 -22.08 0.86
N GLU A 126 -38.86 -20.92 1.44
CA GLU A 126 -40.05 -20.71 2.26
C GLU A 126 -41.35 -20.85 1.47
N LYS A 127 -41.41 -20.32 0.23
CA LYS A 127 -42.56 -20.53 -0.67
C LYS A 127 -42.77 -22.01 -0.99
N LYS A 128 -41.71 -22.77 -1.25
CA LYS A 128 -41.78 -24.23 -1.49
C LYS A 128 -42.29 -24.98 -0.25
N LYS A 129 -41.80 -24.64 0.95
CA LYS A 129 -42.30 -25.22 2.22
C LYS A 129 -43.79 -24.93 2.44
N ARG A 130 -44.23 -23.69 2.21
CA ARG A 130 -45.65 -23.30 2.35
C ARG A 130 -46.54 -24.07 1.37
N LYS A 131 -46.12 -24.24 0.12
CA LYS A 131 -46.84 -25.06 -0.87
C LYS A 131 -46.98 -26.51 -0.39
N ARG A 132 -45.89 -27.16 0.04
CA ARG A 132 -45.92 -28.54 0.57
C ARG A 132 -46.87 -28.69 1.77
N ARG A 133 -46.88 -27.74 2.71
CA ARG A 133 -47.79 -27.75 3.86
C ARG A 133 -49.26 -27.61 3.44
N LYS A 134 -49.54 -26.81 2.40
CA LYS A 134 -50.89 -26.65 1.86
C LYS A 134 -51.36 -27.94 1.19
N THR A 135 -50.53 -28.52 0.32
CA THR A 135 -50.81 -29.81 -0.32
C THR A 135 -51.03 -30.94 0.69
N LYS A 136 -50.22 -31.01 1.76
CA LYS A 136 -50.41 -32.02 2.84
C LYS A 136 -51.75 -31.83 3.57
N LYS A 137 -52.13 -30.59 3.89
CA LYS A 137 -53.42 -30.27 4.52
C LYS A 137 -54.61 -30.52 3.60
N ASP A 138 -54.46 -30.31 2.30
CA ASP A 138 -55.51 -30.55 1.32
C ASP A 138 -55.74 -32.07 1.17
N PHE A 139 -54.67 -32.87 1.14
CA PHE A 139 -54.74 -34.35 1.11
C PHE A 139 -55.37 -34.93 2.38
N GLU A 140 -55.01 -34.40 3.56
CA GLU A 140 -55.57 -34.82 4.85
C GLU A 140 -57.07 -34.47 4.99
N LYS A 141 -57.52 -33.38 4.37
CA LYS A 141 -58.94 -33.03 4.27
C LYS A 141 -59.72 -33.91 3.32
N GLU A 142 -59.11 -34.35 2.22
CA GLU A 142 -59.72 -35.25 1.23
C GLU A 142 -59.91 -36.66 1.82
N PHE A 143 -58.90 -37.17 2.51
CA PHE A 143 -58.97 -38.43 3.26
C PHE A 143 -60.05 -38.41 4.37
N ASN A 144 -60.13 -37.32 5.15
CA ASN A 144 -61.18 -37.16 6.17
C ASN A 144 -62.58 -36.91 5.60
N LYS A 145 -62.70 -36.56 4.31
CA LYS A 145 -63.99 -36.43 3.62
C LYS A 145 -64.47 -37.79 3.10
N GLU A 146 -63.57 -38.64 2.61
CA GLU A 146 -63.89 -40.04 2.28
C GLU A 146 -64.32 -40.85 3.51
N CYS A 147 -63.82 -40.54 4.71
CA CYS A 147 -64.28 -41.18 5.95
C CYS A 147 -65.68 -40.74 6.46
N LYS A 148 -66.34 -39.77 5.82
CA LYS A 148 -67.67 -39.29 6.28
C LYS A 148 -68.87 -39.91 5.57
N ASP A 149 -68.63 -40.74 4.56
CA ASP A 149 -69.69 -41.49 3.85
C ASP A 149 -69.66 -43.01 4.16
N CYS A 150 -68.90 -43.44 5.18
CA CYS A 150 -69.01 -44.79 5.73
C CYS A 150 -69.84 -44.79 7.02
N ASP A 151 -71.17 -44.87 6.86
CA ASP A 151 -72.02 -45.47 7.90
C ASP A 151 -71.69 -46.97 7.92
N VAL A 152 -70.96 -47.39 8.95
CA VAL A 152 -70.53 -48.75 9.35
C VAL A 152 -69.01 -48.79 9.47
N CYS A 153 -68.51 -48.78 10.71
CA CYS A 153 -67.41 -49.62 11.20
C CYS A 153 -67.29 -49.39 12.71
N ASP A 154 -67.81 -50.35 13.47
CA ASP A 154 -67.54 -50.54 14.90
C ASP A 154 -66.04 -50.83 15.10
N GLY A 155 -65.46 -50.27 16.16
CA GLY A 155 -64.40 -50.88 16.97
C GLY A 155 -63.08 -51.29 16.30
N GLU A 156 -61.99 -50.71 16.82
CA GLU A 156 -60.60 -51.19 16.77
C GLU A 156 -59.78 -50.87 15.51
N CYS A 157 -59.12 -49.72 15.53
CA CYS A 157 -57.91 -49.48 14.74
C CYS A 157 -56.72 -49.43 15.69
N ASN A 158 -55.94 -50.51 15.72
CA ASN A 158 -54.76 -50.71 16.56
C ASN A 158 -53.72 -49.59 16.41
N ASP A 159 -53.24 -49.11 17.56
CA ASP A 159 -52.01 -48.35 17.70
C ASP A 159 -50.82 -49.23 17.27
N ASN A 160 -50.27 -48.97 16.09
CA ASN A 160 -48.94 -49.44 15.74
C ASN A 160 -47.99 -48.24 15.81
N GLU A 161 -47.26 -48.16 16.93
CA GLU A 161 -46.10 -47.29 17.11
C GLU A 161 -45.07 -47.55 15.99
N PRO A 162 -44.49 -46.50 15.37
CA PRO A 162 -43.33 -46.68 14.51
C PRO A 162 -42.10 -46.98 15.37
N VAL A 163 -41.57 -48.20 15.22
CA VAL A 163 -40.29 -48.64 15.79
C VAL A 163 -39.14 -47.92 15.07
N ASP A 164 -38.32 -47.16 15.81
CA ASP A 164 -37.08 -46.58 15.31
C ASP A 164 -36.02 -47.67 14.99
N PRO A 165 -35.32 -47.62 13.84
CA PRO A 165 -34.21 -48.54 13.58
C PRO A 165 -32.92 -48.10 14.28
N PRO A 166 -32.04 -49.07 14.66
CA PRO A 166 -30.92 -48.84 15.57
C PRO A 166 -29.71 -48.18 14.90
N TYR A 167 -29.05 -47.30 15.67
CA TYR A 167 -27.72 -46.77 15.39
C TYR A 167 -26.68 -47.90 15.35
N GLN A 168 -25.85 -47.92 14.31
CA GLN A 168 -24.58 -48.64 14.29
C GLN A 168 -23.46 -47.61 14.17
N GLU A 169 -22.68 -47.48 15.25
CA GLU A 169 -21.38 -46.79 15.27
C GLU A 169 -20.29 -47.78 14.83
N GLU A 170 -19.34 -47.32 14.02
CA GLU A 170 -17.92 -47.74 13.98
C GLU A 170 -17.19 -47.01 12.82
N PRO A 171 -15.85 -46.87 12.81
CA PRO A 171 -14.98 -46.35 13.86
C PRO A 171 -14.11 -45.17 13.35
N LEU A 172 -13.52 -44.45 14.31
CA LEU A 172 -12.38 -43.55 14.06
C LEU A 172 -11.15 -44.39 13.69
N ASP A 173 -10.47 -44.04 12.61
CA ASP A 173 -9.03 -44.30 12.47
C ASP A 173 -8.33 -43.20 11.68
N GLU A 174 -7.14 -42.89 12.19
CA GLU A 174 -6.18 -41.86 11.84
C GLU A 174 -5.66 -41.96 10.40
N PHE A 175 -5.38 -40.83 9.74
CA PHE A 175 -4.19 -40.74 8.91
C PHE A 175 -3.50 -39.38 9.00
N ILE A 176 -2.22 -39.49 9.33
CA ILE A 176 -1.20 -38.49 9.57
C ILE A 176 -0.80 -37.78 8.27
N ASN A 177 -0.78 -36.44 8.34
CA ASN A 177 0.26 -35.51 7.88
C ASN A 177 1.27 -35.95 6.78
N LYS A 178 1.26 -35.25 5.64
CA LYS A 178 2.43 -34.90 4.80
C LYS A 178 2.16 -33.49 4.25
N LYS A 179 2.88 -32.47 4.73
CA LYS A 179 4.19 -32.01 4.24
C LYS A 179 4.20 -31.57 2.77
N ASP A 180 4.56 -30.29 2.63
CA ASP A 180 5.27 -29.66 1.53
C ASP A 180 4.52 -29.56 0.20
N ILE A 181 4.33 -28.32 -0.28
CA ILE A 181 4.76 -27.86 -1.61
C ILE A 181 4.73 -26.32 -1.59
N ASP A 182 5.82 -25.79 -2.14
CA ASP A 182 6.27 -24.41 -2.26
C ASP A 182 5.32 -23.44 -2.99
#